data_AF-A0A2G9TTC4-F1
#
_entry.id   AF-A0A2G9TTC4-F1
#
_cell.length_a   1.000
_cell.length_b   1.000
_cell.length_c   1.000
_cell.angle_alpha   90.00
_cell.angle_beta   90.00
_cell.angle_gamma   90.00
#
_symmetry.space_group_name_H-M   'P 1'
#
loop_
_entity.id
_entity.type
_entity.pdbx_description
1 polymer ?
#
loop_
_entity_poly.entity_id
_entity_poly.type
_entity_poly.pdbx_seq_one_letter_code
_entity_poly.pdbx_strand_id
1 'polypeptide(L)'
;MENIQKSLEGLSLEEKVAKLVKRLADSEEHNVKLREKAAQVDKLTKVNTNLEKKLEKANQILLKTEDAKGKLEDLCRELQKMNKQIREDSLNKVRLLEHERHQAVEQLRGALKGIEASMNEGRERSDALAADNGRLAVKLKELGEEYESRMNAIQQQVKYKEKDNYWQEYNKAKDIEIKLLKTKLEAAEILAQKSALEKEELTRTFVEGTARIGGALENEKALREEVGKTLLLFNGIFSCCFTL
;
A
#
# COMPACT_ATOMS: atom_id res chain seq x y z
N MET A 1 -79.25 -123.95 -8.49
CA MET A 1 -80.47 -124.76 -8.28
C MET A 1 -80.17 -126.25 -8.47
N GLU A 2 -79.55 -126.67 -9.57
CA GLU A 2 -79.22 -128.09 -9.84
C GLU A 2 -78.41 -128.79 -8.74
N ASN A 3 -77.43 -128.11 -8.13
CA ASN A 3 -76.57 -128.71 -7.11
C ASN A 3 -77.29 -128.93 -5.75
N ILE A 4 -78.40 -128.23 -5.52
CA ILE A 4 -79.24 -128.39 -4.31
C ILE A 4 -80.15 -129.60 -4.50
N GLN A 5 -80.75 -129.71 -5.68
CA GLN A 5 -81.65 -130.80 -6.08
C GLN A 5 -80.96 -132.17 -5.99
N LYS A 6 -79.75 -132.28 -6.54
CA LYS A 6 -78.92 -133.51 -6.45
C LYS A 6 -78.55 -133.91 -5.02
N SER A 7 -78.36 -132.93 -4.12
CA SER A 7 -77.99 -133.20 -2.71
C SER A 7 -79.14 -133.69 -1.82
N LEU A 8 -80.36 -133.68 -2.37
CA LEU A 8 -81.61 -134.01 -1.68
C LEU A 8 -82.25 -135.29 -2.23
N GLU A 9 -81.83 -135.82 -3.39
CA GLU A 9 -82.35 -137.07 -3.95
C GLU A 9 -82.04 -138.28 -3.04
N GLY A 10 -83.02 -139.20 -2.87
CA GLY A 10 -82.89 -140.41 -2.05
C GLY A 10 -83.16 -140.28 -0.54
N LEU A 11 -83.34 -139.07 -0.02
CA LEU A 11 -83.64 -138.84 1.41
C LEU A 11 -85.14 -138.82 1.73
N SER A 12 -85.50 -139.21 2.96
CA SER A 12 -86.84 -139.04 3.53
C SER A 12 -87.22 -137.55 3.57
N LEU A 13 -88.53 -137.24 3.55
CA LEU A 13 -89.02 -135.85 3.64
C LEU A 13 -88.47 -135.14 4.89
N GLU A 14 -88.39 -135.83 6.03
CA GLU A 14 -87.87 -135.27 7.30
C GLU A 14 -86.36 -134.97 7.22
N GLU A 15 -85.58 -135.85 6.59
CA GLU A 15 -84.13 -135.68 6.42
C GLU A 15 -83.79 -134.57 5.42
N LYS A 16 -84.60 -134.43 4.36
CA LYS A 16 -84.52 -133.31 3.42
C LYS A 16 -84.78 -131.98 4.15
N VAL A 17 -85.80 -131.93 5.00
CA VAL A 17 -86.12 -130.75 5.81
C VAL A 17 -84.98 -130.44 6.78
N ALA A 18 -84.46 -131.41 7.54
CA ALA A 18 -83.36 -131.20 8.49
C ALA A 18 -82.08 -130.69 7.80
N LYS A 19 -81.71 -131.25 6.64
CA LYS A 19 -80.54 -130.83 5.87
C LYS A 19 -80.71 -129.43 5.26
N LEU A 20 -81.92 -129.08 4.81
CA LEU A 20 -82.25 -127.73 4.34
C LEU A 20 -82.21 -126.71 5.49
N VAL A 21 -82.75 -127.04 6.66
CA VAL A 21 -82.74 -126.18 7.86
C VAL A 21 -81.31 -125.92 8.34
N LYS A 22 -80.45 -126.95 8.39
CA LYS A 22 -79.04 -126.77 8.76
C LYS A 22 -78.28 -125.88 7.77
N ARG A 23 -78.48 -126.10 6.47
CA ARG A 23 -77.86 -125.27 5.42
C ARG A 23 -78.36 -123.82 5.45
N LEU A 24 -79.64 -123.62 5.79
CA LEU A 24 -80.22 -122.29 6.00
C LEU A 24 -79.61 -121.60 7.22
N ALA A 25 -79.44 -122.31 8.34
CA ALA A 25 -78.78 -121.79 9.54
C ALA A 25 -77.31 -121.41 9.28
N ASP A 26 -76.54 -122.27 8.61
CA ASP A 26 -75.15 -122.00 8.23
C ASP A 26 -75.06 -120.80 7.26
N SER A 27 -76.03 -120.67 6.33
CA SER A 27 -76.12 -119.54 5.41
C SER A 27 -76.49 -118.24 6.12
N GLU A 28 -77.37 -118.28 7.13
CA GLU A 28 -77.71 -117.13 7.96
C GLU A 28 -76.51 -116.67 8.81
N GLU A 29 -75.78 -117.60 9.44
CA GLU A 29 -74.56 -117.27 10.18
C GLU A 29 -73.48 -116.65 9.28
N HIS A 30 -73.30 -117.21 8.07
CA HIS A 30 -72.41 -116.63 7.07
C HIS A 30 -72.89 -115.24 6.60
N ASN A 31 -74.20 -115.04 6.46
CA ASN A 31 -74.78 -113.73 6.13
C ASN A 31 -74.55 -112.69 7.24
N VAL A 32 -74.67 -113.08 8.51
CA VAL A 32 -74.36 -112.20 9.66
C VAL A 32 -72.89 -111.78 9.63
N LYS A 33 -71.96 -112.74 9.48
CA LYS A 33 -70.51 -112.46 9.38
C LYS A 33 -70.17 -111.57 8.18
N LEU A 34 -70.84 -111.76 7.04
CA LEU A 34 -70.68 -110.88 5.86
C LEU A 34 -71.17 -109.46 6.14
N ARG A 35 -72.32 -109.29 6.81
CA ARG A 35 -72.86 -107.98 7.20
C ARG A 35 -71.91 -107.24 8.15
N GLU A 36 -71.32 -107.93 9.12
CA GLU A 36 -70.33 -107.35 10.03
C GLU A 36 -69.06 -106.89 9.31
N LYS A 37 -68.52 -107.72 8.42
CA LYS A 37 -67.37 -107.34 7.58
C LYS A 37 -67.70 -106.17 6.66
N ALA A 38 -68.88 -106.14 6.06
CA ALA A 38 -69.33 -105.02 5.23
C ALA A 38 -69.39 -103.71 6.05
N ALA A 39 -69.95 -103.75 7.27
CA ALA A 39 -69.99 -102.60 8.16
C ALA A 39 -68.58 -102.13 8.58
N GLN A 40 -67.64 -103.06 8.76
CA GLN A 40 -66.24 -102.74 9.06
C GLN A 40 -65.54 -102.09 7.85
N VAL A 41 -65.76 -102.61 6.64
CA VAL A 41 -65.26 -102.02 5.39
C VAL A 41 -65.79 -100.60 5.20
N ASP A 42 -67.08 -100.37 5.46
CA ASP A 42 -67.68 -99.02 5.39
C ASP A 42 -67.02 -98.06 6.38
N LYS A 43 -66.76 -98.52 7.62
CA LYS A 43 -66.07 -97.71 8.63
C LYS A 43 -64.65 -97.37 8.22
N LEU A 44 -63.88 -98.35 7.74
CA LEU A 44 -62.52 -98.14 7.24
C LEU A 44 -62.50 -97.19 6.03
N THR A 45 -63.46 -97.33 5.12
CA THR A 45 -63.59 -96.45 3.95
C THR A 45 -63.85 -95.00 4.36
N LYS A 46 -64.72 -94.77 5.36
CA LYS A 46 -64.97 -93.43 5.93
C LYS A 46 -63.72 -92.84 6.62
N VAL A 47 -62.96 -93.67 7.33
CA VAL A 47 -61.70 -93.23 7.95
C VAL A 47 -60.67 -92.90 6.88
N ASN A 48 -60.53 -93.74 5.85
CA ASN A 48 -59.55 -93.54 4.79
C ASN A 48 -59.84 -92.27 3.98
N THR A 49 -61.09 -92.03 3.59
CA THR A 49 -61.50 -90.79 2.90
C THR A 49 -61.28 -89.54 3.75
N ASN A 50 -61.43 -89.62 5.07
CA ASN A 50 -61.10 -88.52 5.98
C ASN A 50 -59.58 -88.29 6.11
N LEU A 51 -58.79 -89.37 6.12
CA LEU A 51 -57.32 -89.28 6.13
C LEU A 51 -56.80 -88.67 4.83
N GLU A 52 -57.31 -89.10 3.67
CA GLU A 52 -56.98 -88.53 2.36
C GLU A 52 -57.24 -87.02 2.32
N LYS A 53 -58.42 -86.57 2.81
CA LYS A 53 -58.73 -85.13 2.91
C LYS A 53 -57.78 -84.37 3.84
N LYS A 54 -57.34 -84.97 4.94
CA LYS A 54 -56.37 -84.34 5.87
C LYS A 54 -54.98 -84.28 5.25
N LEU A 55 -54.56 -85.35 4.57
CA LEU A 55 -53.28 -85.41 3.86
C LEU A 55 -53.21 -84.34 2.77
N GLU A 56 -54.27 -84.22 1.96
CA GLU A 56 -54.35 -83.20 0.91
C GLU A 56 -54.26 -81.77 1.48
N LYS A 57 -54.99 -81.49 2.57
CA LYS A 57 -54.89 -80.20 3.26
C LYS A 57 -53.49 -79.94 3.81
N ALA A 58 -52.85 -80.95 4.39
CA ALA A 58 -51.49 -80.84 4.91
C ALA A 58 -50.49 -80.54 3.79
N ASN A 59 -50.61 -81.22 2.64
CA ASN A 59 -49.77 -80.98 1.47
C ASN A 59 -49.96 -79.56 0.91
N GLN A 60 -51.20 -79.06 0.84
CA GLN A 60 -51.46 -77.69 0.41
C GLN A 60 -50.87 -76.65 1.36
N ILE A 61 -50.91 -76.89 2.67
CA ILE A 61 -50.28 -76.01 3.67
C ILE A 61 -48.76 -76.06 3.53
N LEU A 62 -48.19 -77.26 3.35
CA LEU A 62 -46.75 -77.45 3.14
C LEU A 62 -46.28 -76.64 1.92
N LEU A 63 -46.95 -76.80 0.77
CA LEU A 63 -46.60 -76.10 -0.47
C LEU A 63 -46.65 -74.57 -0.31
N LYS A 64 -47.70 -74.04 0.34
CA LYS A 64 -47.81 -72.60 0.62
C LYS A 64 -46.71 -72.11 1.57
N THR A 65 -46.32 -72.93 2.53
CA THR A 65 -45.26 -72.61 3.49
C THR A 65 -43.90 -72.59 2.82
N GLU A 66 -43.64 -73.53 1.91
CA GLU A 66 -42.41 -73.56 1.10
C GLU A 66 -42.31 -72.35 0.17
N ASP A 67 -43.40 -71.96 -0.51
CA ASP A 67 -43.45 -70.75 -1.34
C ASP A 67 -43.21 -69.47 -0.52
N ALA A 68 -43.84 -69.36 0.65
CA ALA A 68 -43.62 -68.23 1.57
C ALA A 68 -42.18 -68.18 2.09
N LYS A 69 -41.58 -69.34 2.39
CA LYS A 69 -40.17 -69.46 2.78
C LYS A 69 -39.25 -68.98 1.66
N GLY A 70 -39.47 -69.41 0.41
CA GLY A 70 -38.69 -68.96 -0.75
C GLY A 70 -38.71 -67.44 -0.91
N LYS A 71 -39.90 -66.84 -0.84
CA LYS A 71 -40.06 -65.37 -0.90
C LYS A 71 -39.32 -64.64 0.22
N LEU A 72 -39.32 -65.19 1.43
CA LEU A 72 -38.58 -64.62 2.57
C LEU A 72 -37.06 -64.73 2.38
N GLU A 73 -36.57 -65.85 1.83
CA GLU A 73 -35.15 -66.02 1.52
C GLU A 73 -34.68 -65.01 0.47
N ASP A 74 -35.48 -64.79 -0.59
CA ASP A 74 -35.19 -63.81 -1.62
C ASP A 74 -35.15 -62.38 -1.06
N LEU A 75 -36.14 -62.01 -0.24
CA LEU A 75 -36.16 -60.71 0.46
C LEU A 75 -34.94 -60.55 1.37
N CYS A 76 -34.55 -61.58 2.11
CA CYS A 76 -33.36 -61.54 2.96
C CYS A 76 -32.07 -61.32 2.14
N ARG A 77 -31.93 -61.99 0.99
CA ARG A 77 -30.78 -61.82 0.09
C ARG A 77 -30.70 -60.42 -0.48
N GLU A 78 -31.83 -59.87 -0.97
CA GLU A 78 -31.87 -58.51 -1.49
C GLU A 78 -31.60 -57.47 -0.39
N LEU A 79 -32.15 -57.67 0.81
CA LEU A 79 -31.87 -56.78 1.95
C LEU A 79 -30.38 -56.81 2.33
N GLN A 80 -29.75 -57.98 2.35
CA GLN A 80 -28.31 -58.11 2.60
C GLN A 80 -27.47 -57.41 1.53
N LYS A 81 -27.85 -57.55 0.25
CA LYS A 81 -27.20 -56.89 -0.87
C LYS A 81 -27.33 -55.36 -0.78
N MET A 82 -28.53 -54.85 -0.50
CA MET A 82 -28.76 -53.42 -0.31
C MET A 82 -27.99 -52.87 0.90
N ASN A 83 -27.97 -53.58 2.03
CA ASN A 83 -27.18 -53.16 3.20
C ASN A 83 -25.67 -53.18 2.95
N LYS A 84 -25.18 -54.08 2.09
CA LYS A 84 -23.78 -54.07 1.65
C LYS A 84 -23.52 -52.83 0.78
N GLN A 85 -24.38 -52.58 -0.21
CA GLN A 85 -24.28 -51.42 -1.09
C GLN A 85 -24.29 -50.10 -0.31
N ILE A 86 -25.24 -49.90 0.61
CA ILE A 86 -25.34 -48.69 1.44
C ILE A 86 -24.07 -48.46 2.26
N ARG A 87 -23.47 -49.53 2.82
CA ARG A 87 -22.23 -49.43 3.58
C ARG A 87 -21.06 -49.01 2.70
N GLU A 88 -20.95 -49.60 1.51
CA GLU A 88 -19.90 -49.26 0.53
C GLU A 88 -20.06 -47.82 0.04
N ASP A 89 -21.28 -47.38 -0.29
CA ASP A 89 -21.57 -46.02 -0.73
C ASP A 89 -21.30 -44.99 0.37
N SER A 90 -21.67 -45.30 1.62
CA SER A 90 -21.40 -44.44 2.77
C SER A 90 -19.90 -44.30 3.00
N LEU A 91 -19.14 -45.40 2.91
CA LEU A 91 -17.68 -45.37 3.07
C LEU A 91 -17.01 -44.57 1.95
N ASN A 92 -17.45 -44.77 0.70
CA ASN A 92 -16.95 -44.02 -0.45
C ASN A 92 -17.25 -42.53 -0.32
N LYS A 93 -18.45 -42.16 0.16
CA LYS A 93 -18.83 -40.77 0.41
C LYS A 93 -17.95 -40.13 1.49
N VAL A 94 -17.68 -40.83 2.59
CA VAL A 94 -16.77 -40.33 3.64
C VAL A 94 -15.37 -40.10 3.07
N ARG A 95 -14.83 -41.05 2.32
CA ARG A 95 -13.51 -40.91 1.69
C ARG A 95 -13.43 -39.73 0.72
N LEU A 96 -14.47 -39.52 -0.08
CA LEU A 96 -14.53 -38.38 -1.00
C LEU A 96 -14.53 -37.05 -0.24
N LEU A 97 -15.40 -36.92 0.77
CA LEU A 97 -15.48 -35.72 1.60
C LEU A 97 -14.16 -35.45 2.36
N GLU A 98 -13.50 -36.50 2.84
CA GLU A 98 -12.18 -36.37 3.47
C GLU A 98 -11.12 -35.87 2.49
N HIS A 99 -11.15 -36.35 1.24
CA HIS A 99 -10.24 -35.91 0.19
C HIS A 99 -10.49 -34.44 -0.20
N GLU A 100 -11.75 -34.06 -0.44
CA GLU A 100 -12.15 -32.68 -0.72
C GLU A 100 -11.75 -31.74 0.43
N ARG A 101 -11.97 -32.16 1.68
CA ARG A 101 -11.55 -31.41 2.86
C ARG A 101 -10.03 -31.21 2.88
N HIS A 102 -9.24 -32.25 2.61
CA HIS A 102 -7.78 -32.13 2.56
C HIS A 102 -7.34 -31.16 1.45
N GLN A 103 -7.94 -31.26 0.27
CA GLN A 103 -7.64 -30.36 -0.84
C GLN A 103 -7.97 -28.90 -0.50
N ALA A 104 -9.13 -28.64 0.11
CA ALA A 104 -9.52 -27.30 0.55
C ALA A 104 -8.55 -26.74 1.60
N VAL A 105 -8.12 -27.57 2.57
CA VAL A 105 -7.13 -27.16 3.58
C VAL A 105 -5.78 -26.82 2.93
N GLU A 106 -5.31 -27.60 1.97
CA GLU A 106 -4.06 -27.30 1.27
C GLU A 106 -4.15 -26.03 0.41
N GLN A 107 -5.28 -25.79 -0.26
CA GLN A 107 -5.53 -24.53 -0.97
C GLN A 107 -5.49 -23.32 -0.02
N LEU A 108 -6.16 -23.43 1.14
CA LEU A 108 -6.14 -22.37 2.16
C LEU A 108 -4.73 -22.13 2.72
N ARG A 109 -3.97 -23.20 2.97
CA ARG A 109 -2.56 -23.09 3.40
C ARG A 109 -1.69 -22.41 2.33
N GLY A 110 -1.89 -22.74 1.06
CA GLY A 110 -1.21 -22.10 -0.06
C GLY A 110 -1.54 -20.60 -0.15
N ALA A 111 -2.83 -20.26 -0.03
CA ALA A 111 -3.28 -18.87 -0.05
C ALA A 111 -2.71 -18.05 1.12
N LEU A 112 -2.71 -18.61 2.34
CA LEU A 112 -2.12 -17.97 3.53
C LEU A 112 -0.63 -17.69 3.33
N LYS A 113 0.14 -18.67 2.84
CA LYS A 113 1.57 -18.46 2.51
C LYS A 113 1.76 -17.36 1.46
N GLY A 114 0.88 -17.28 0.47
CA GLY A 114 0.90 -16.21 -0.53
C GLY A 114 0.64 -14.82 0.09
N ILE A 115 -0.32 -14.72 1.00
CA ILE A 115 -0.61 -13.48 1.74
C ILE A 115 0.60 -13.07 2.61
N GLU A 116 1.19 -14.02 3.34
CA GLU A 116 2.37 -13.77 4.18
C GLU A 116 3.57 -13.27 3.35
N ALA A 117 3.83 -13.90 2.20
CA ALA A 117 4.88 -13.46 1.28
C ALA A 117 4.61 -12.04 0.77
N SER A 118 3.38 -11.75 0.33
CA SER A 118 3.01 -10.41 -0.15
C SER A 118 3.09 -9.33 0.93
N MET A 119 2.70 -9.65 2.18
CA MET A 119 2.88 -8.76 3.33
C MET A 119 4.35 -8.46 3.61
N ASN A 120 5.21 -9.49 3.58
CA ASN A 120 6.64 -9.32 3.80
C ASN A 120 7.28 -8.46 2.70
N GLU A 121 7.00 -8.74 1.43
CA GLU A 121 7.45 -7.90 0.31
C GLU A 121 6.94 -6.46 0.41
N GLY A 122 5.69 -6.28 0.87
CA GLY A 122 5.12 -4.96 1.13
C GLY A 122 5.87 -4.21 2.23
N ARG A 123 6.20 -4.91 3.32
CA ARG A 123 6.97 -4.35 4.44
C ARG A 123 8.38 -3.98 4.03
N GLU A 124 9.09 -4.86 3.32
CA GLU A 124 10.44 -4.60 2.82
C GLU A 124 10.47 -3.37 1.90
N ARG A 125 9.49 -3.26 0.98
CA ARG A 125 9.35 -2.07 0.13
C ARG A 125 9.06 -0.80 0.94
N SER A 126 8.19 -0.89 1.94
CA SER A 126 7.88 0.25 2.82
C SER A 126 9.12 0.71 3.59
N ASP A 127 9.88 -0.23 4.15
CA ASP A 127 11.12 0.06 4.90
C ASP A 127 12.18 0.67 3.98
N ALA A 128 12.32 0.17 2.75
CA ALA A 128 13.21 0.74 1.74
C ALA A 128 12.83 2.19 1.35
N LEU A 129 11.54 2.45 1.15
CA LEU A 129 11.05 3.80 0.85
C LEU A 129 11.24 4.76 2.03
N ALA A 130 11.02 4.30 3.26
CA ALA A 130 11.27 5.10 4.46
C ALA A 130 12.76 5.47 4.58
N ALA A 131 13.64 4.51 4.31
CA ALA A 131 15.09 4.74 4.30
C ALA A 131 15.50 5.75 3.21
N ASP A 132 14.98 5.63 1.99
CA ASP A 132 15.31 6.57 0.91
C ASP A 132 14.76 7.97 1.18
N ASN A 133 13.52 8.09 1.67
CA ASN A 133 12.95 9.36 2.10
C ASN A 133 13.79 10.03 3.18
N GLY A 134 14.27 9.27 4.18
CA GLY A 134 15.17 9.77 5.20
C GLY A 134 16.48 10.30 4.60
N ARG A 135 17.09 9.54 3.68
CA ARG A 135 18.32 9.95 2.97
C ARG A 135 18.11 11.21 2.13
N LEU A 136 16.99 11.31 1.42
CA LEU A 136 16.65 12.49 0.62
C LEU A 136 16.40 13.71 1.49
N ALA A 137 15.73 13.56 2.63
CA ALA A 137 15.51 14.64 3.59
C ALA A 137 16.83 15.21 4.12
N VAL A 138 17.80 14.34 4.44
CA VAL A 138 19.16 14.77 4.84
C VAL A 138 19.84 15.54 3.72
N LYS A 139 19.84 15.03 2.49
CA LYS A 139 20.45 15.73 1.34
C LYS A 139 19.82 17.09 1.06
N LEU A 140 18.49 17.20 1.17
CA LEU A 140 17.80 18.48 1.00
C LEU A 140 18.17 19.48 2.08
N LYS A 141 18.34 19.01 3.32
CA LYS A 141 18.80 19.85 4.43
C LYS A 141 20.22 20.35 4.19
N GLU A 142 21.16 19.45 3.85
CA GLU A 142 22.55 19.81 3.52
C GLU A 142 22.63 20.83 2.38
N LEU A 143 21.85 20.62 1.32
CA LEU A 143 21.77 21.54 0.19
C LEU A 143 21.23 22.91 0.62
N GLY A 144 20.20 22.95 1.48
CA GLY A 144 19.67 24.18 2.04
C GLY A 144 20.72 24.96 2.85
N GLU A 145 21.46 24.27 3.72
CA GLU A 145 22.56 24.85 4.50
C GLU A 145 23.67 25.39 3.60
N GLU A 146 24.02 24.67 2.51
CA GLU A 146 25.01 25.14 1.53
C GLU A 146 24.54 26.42 0.82
N TYR A 147 23.27 26.48 0.39
CA TYR A 147 22.71 27.68 -0.24
C TYR A 147 22.68 28.87 0.71
N GLU A 148 22.30 28.67 1.97
CA GLU A 148 22.31 29.72 2.98
C GLU A 148 23.73 30.25 3.21
N SER A 149 24.70 29.36 3.34
CA SER A 149 26.13 29.72 3.46
C SER A 149 26.62 30.54 2.25
N ARG A 150 26.31 30.09 1.03
CA ARG A 150 26.65 30.83 -0.20
C ARG A 150 25.99 32.20 -0.25
N MET A 151 24.73 32.31 0.15
CA MET A 151 24.01 33.59 0.18
C MET A 151 24.65 34.57 1.16
N ASN A 152 25.00 34.09 2.36
CA ASN A 152 25.68 34.89 3.38
C ASN A 152 27.05 35.40 2.88
N ALA A 153 27.83 34.54 2.21
CA ALA A 153 29.11 34.92 1.61
C ALA A 153 28.95 36.00 0.53
N ILE A 154 27.96 35.86 -0.36
CA ILE A 154 27.65 36.87 -1.38
C ILE A 154 27.24 38.19 -0.74
N GLN A 155 26.35 38.16 0.25
CA GLN A 155 25.91 39.37 0.95
C GLN A 155 27.08 40.09 1.64
N GLN A 156 27.99 39.34 2.25
CA GLN A 156 29.19 39.91 2.86
C GLN A 156 30.13 40.52 1.81
N GLN A 157 30.32 39.85 0.66
CA GLN A 157 31.11 40.39 -0.44
C GLN A 157 30.53 41.69 -1.00
N VAL A 158 29.20 41.78 -1.14
CA VAL A 158 28.51 43.00 -1.57
C VAL A 158 28.79 44.13 -0.59
N LYS A 159 28.63 43.90 0.72
CA LYS A 159 28.94 44.90 1.76
C LYS A 159 30.40 45.38 1.70
N TYR A 160 31.35 44.48 1.46
CA TYR A 160 32.76 44.86 1.30
C TYR A 160 32.97 45.73 0.06
N LYS A 161 32.35 45.38 -1.08
CA LYS A 161 32.45 46.18 -2.32
C LYS A 161 31.82 47.56 -2.17
N GLU A 162 30.67 47.66 -1.50
CA GLU A 162 30.03 48.96 -1.21
C GLU A 162 30.93 49.85 -0.35
N LYS A 163 31.54 49.28 0.70
CA LYS A 163 32.50 50.00 1.55
C LYS A 163 33.74 50.43 0.76
N ASP A 164 34.28 49.55 -0.09
CA ASP A 164 35.46 49.88 -0.93
C ASP A 164 35.14 51.02 -1.90
N ASN A 165 34.00 50.95 -2.60
CA ASN A 165 33.52 52.01 -3.47
C ASN A 165 33.38 53.35 -2.73
N TYR A 166 32.80 53.34 -1.53
CA TYR A 166 32.68 54.53 -0.68
C TYR A 166 34.06 55.15 -0.37
N TRP A 167 35.04 54.34 0.03
CA TRP A 167 36.40 54.84 0.30
C TRP A 167 37.08 55.39 -0.96
N GLN A 168 36.87 54.77 -2.12
CA GLN A 168 37.40 55.27 -3.39
C GLN A 168 36.79 56.63 -3.75
N GLU A 169 35.48 56.83 -3.59
CA GLU A 169 34.82 58.10 -3.83
C GLU A 169 35.27 59.18 -2.84
N TYR A 170 35.39 58.83 -1.56
CA TYR A 170 35.90 59.72 -0.52
C TYR A 170 37.33 60.19 -0.82
N ASN A 171 38.22 59.27 -1.21
CA ASN A 171 39.60 59.62 -1.57
C ASN A 171 39.65 60.54 -2.80
N LYS A 172 38.84 60.28 -3.83
CA LYS A 172 38.73 61.18 -5.00
C LYS A 172 38.27 62.58 -4.59
N ALA A 173 37.27 62.69 -3.71
CA ALA A 173 36.81 63.99 -3.23
C ALA A 173 37.91 64.73 -2.44
N LYS A 174 38.66 64.03 -1.60
CA LYS A 174 39.80 64.59 -0.86
C LYS A 174 40.94 65.02 -1.77
N ASP A 175 41.25 64.26 -2.82
CA ASP A 175 42.27 64.64 -3.81
C ASP A 175 41.87 65.93 -4.57
N ILE A 176 40.59 66.07 -4.91
CA ILE A 176 40.06 67.30 -5.54
C ILE A 176 40.19 68.48 -4.57
N GLU A 177 39.84 68.30 -3.30
CA GLU A 177 39.96 69.33 -2.26
C GLU A 177 41.42 69.76 -2.06
N ILE A 178 42.36 68.81 -1.98
CA ILE A 178 43.79 69.09 -1.87
C ILE A 178 44.28 69.86 -3.10
N LYS A 179 43.89 69.45 -4.32
CA LYS A 179 44.26 70.15 -5.55
C LYS A 179 43.72 71.58 -5.55
N LEU A 180 42.47 71.79 -5.15
CA LEU A 180 41.86 73.12 -5.03
C LEU A 180 42.60 74.00 -4.00
N LEU A 181 42.96 73.44 -2.85
CA LEU A 181 43.71 74.19 -1.83
C LEU A 181 45.11 74.55 -2.30
N LYS A 182 45.79 73.64 -3.02
CA LYS A 182 47.09 73.93 -3.65
C LYS A 182 47.00 75.05 -4.68
N THR A 183 46.02 75.00 -5.59
CA THR A 183 45.85 76.06 -6.59
C THR A 183 45.49 77.41 -5.96
N LYS A 184 44.68 77.42 -4.89
CA LYS A 184 44.41 78.63 -4.11
C LYS A 184 45.66 79.17 -3.42
N LEU A 185 46.50 78.30 -2.87
CA LEU A 185 47.76 78.69 -2.24
C LEU A 185 48.73 79.30 -3.28
N GLU A 186 48.94 78.63 -4.41
CA GLU A 186 49.77 79.13 -5.52
C GLU A 186 49.25 80.49 -6.04
N ALA A 187 47.92 80.65 -6.18
CA ALA A 187 47.33 81.93 -6.58
C ALA A 187 47.58 83.03 -5.53
N ALA A 188 47.49 82.71 -4.24
CA ALA A 188 47.78 83.65 -3.16
C ALA A 188 49.26 84.04 -3.13
N GLU A 189 50.18 83.09 -3.38
CA GLU A 189 51.61 83.33 -3.51
C GLU A 189 51.92 84.27 -4.68
N ILE A 190 51.31 84.06 -5.85
CA ILE A 190 51.45 84.93 -7.02
C ILE A 190 50.94 86.35 -6.71
N LEU A 191 49.79 86.47 -6.04
CA LEU A 191 49.25 87.78 -5.64
C LEU A 191 50.15 88.49 -4.63
N ALA A 192 50.71 87.75 -3.67
CA ALA A 192 51.69 88.27 -2.72
C ALA A 192 52.95 88.76 -3.43
N GLN A 193 53.49 87.98 -4.38
CA GLN A 193 54.63 88.39 -5.20
C GLN A 193 54.33 89.63 -6.04
N LYS A 194 53.15 89.68 -6.69
CA LYS A 194 52.72 90.84 -7.47
C LYS A 194 52.63 92.10 -6.61
N SER A 195 52.00 92.02 -5.44
CA SER A 195 51.89 93.15 -4.52
C SER A 195 53.26 93.58 -3.95
N ALA A 196 54.19 92.65 -3.76
CA ALA A 196 55.56 92.97 -3.35
C ALA A 196 56.32 93.74 -4.45
N LEU A 197 56.20 93.31 -5.71
CA LEU A 197 56.77 94.01 -6.87
C LEU A 197 56.16 95.41 -7.05
N GLU A 198 54.82 95.52 -6.98
CA GLU A 198 54.12 96.82 -7.04
C GLU A 198 54.60 97.76 -5.92
N LYS A 199 54.82 97.24 -4.70
CA LYS A 199 55.37 98.00 -3.58
C LYS A 199 56.80 98.45 -3.84
N GLU A 200 57.64 97.59 -4.42
CA GLU A 200 59.03 97.91 -4.76
C GLU A 200 59.10 98.99 -5.85
N GLU A 201 58.28 98.89 -6.91
CA GLU A 201 58.17 99.91 -7.96
C GLU A 201 57.69 101.26 -7.41
N LEU A 202 56.67 101.26 -6.55
CA LEU A 202 56.20 102.48 -5.87
C LEU A 202 57.28 103.09 -4.99
N THR A 203 58.04 102.26 -4.28
CA THR A 203 59.17 102.73 -3.45
C THR A 203 60.26 103.35 -4.32
N ARG A 204 60.62 102.71 -5.44
CA ARG A 204 61.61 103.23 -6.40
C ARG A 204 61.18 104.57 -6.97
N THR A 205 59.95 104.67 -7.49
CA THR A 205 59.42 105.91 -8.08
C THR A 205 59.31 107.04 -7.05
N PHE A 206 58.96 106.73 -5.80
CA PHE A 206 58.96 107.70 -4.71
C PHE A 206 60.37 108.23 -4.40
N VAL A 207 61.36 107.35 -4.32
CA VAL A 207 62.78 107.74 -4.10
C VAL A 207 63.29 108.60 -5.27
N GLU A 208 63.05 108.18 -6.51
CA GLU A 208 63.42 108.95 -7.71
C GLU A 208 62.73 110.32 -7.77
N GLY A 209 61.45 110.38 -7.42
CA GLY A 209 60.69 111.63 -7.33
C GLY A 209 61.23 112.55 -6.23
N THR A 210 61.53 112.00 -5.05
CA THR A 210 62.11 112.74 -3.92
C THR A 210 63.50 113.30 -4.28
N ALA A 211 64.35 112.50 -4.94
CA ALA A 211 65.66 112.94 -5.41
C ALA A 211 65.55 114.06 -6.44
N ARG A 212 64.62 113.95 -7.41
CA ARG A 212 64.33 115.01 -8.39
C ARG A 212 63.91 116.32 -7.73
N ILE A 213 62.97 116.25 -6.79
CA ILE A 213 62.50 117.43 -6.04
C ILE A 213 63.66 118.01 -5.22
N GLY A 214 64.44 117.18 -4.53
CA GLY A 214 65.62 117.60 -3.78
C GLY A 214 66.61 118.38 -4.64
N GLY A 215 66.96 117.84 -5.82
CA GLY A 215 67.83 118.54 -6.78
C GLY A 215 67.22 119.84 -7.32
N ALA A 216 65.91 119.87 -7.59
CA ALA A 216 65.22 121.11 -7.99
C ALA A 216 65.25 122.19 -6.89
N LEU A 217 65.13 121.78 -5.62
CA LEU A 217 65.16 122.65 -4.45
C LEU A 217 66.57 123.20 -4.20
N GLU A 218 67.61 122.39 -4.40
CA GLU A 218 69.00 122.83 -4.38
C GLU A 218 69.29 123.85 -5.49
N ASN A 219 68.81 123.58 -6.72
CA ASN A 219 68.91 124.53 -7.83
C ASN A 219 68.15 125.83 -7.54
N GLU A 220 66.94 125.76 -6.95
CA GLU A 220 66.17 126.96 -6.56
C GLU A 220 66.93 127.77 -5.50
N LYS A 221 67.53 127.11 -4.49
CA LYS A 221 68.36 127.77 -3.48
C LYS A 221 69.56 128.46 -4.11
N ALA A 222 70.27 127.79 -5.02
CA ALA A 222 71.40 128.37 -5.74
C ALA A 222 70.98 129.58 -6.57
N LEU A 223 69.85 129.49 -7.29
CA LEU A 223 69.29 130.61 -8.04
C LEU A 223 68.87 131.78 -7.14
N ARG A 224 68.26 131.52 -5.97
CA ARG A 224 67.93 132.55 -4.98
C ARG A 224 69.17 133.23 -4.42
N GLU A 225 70.24 132.48 -4.15
CA GLU A 225 71.52 133.07 -3.76
C GLU A 225 72.10 133.96 -4.85
N GLU A 226 72.03 133.52 -6.11
CA GLU A 226 72.52 134.27 -7.27
C GLU A 226 71.70 135.53 -7.55
N VAL A 227 70.37 135.44 -7.42
CA VAL A 227 69.46 136.61 -7.42
C VAL A 227 69.79 137.53 -6.25
N GLY A 228 70.06 137.00 -5.06
CA GLY A 228 70.49 137.78 -3.89
C GLY A 228 71.80 138.54 -4.14
N LYS A 229 72.79 137.90 -4.77
CA LYS A 229 74.05 138.53 -5.19
C LYS A 229 73.81 139.64 -6.22
N THR A 230 72.95 139.41 -7.21
CA THR A 230 72.59 140.43 -8.21
C THR A 230 71.80 141.59 -7.61
N LEU A 231 70.92 141.34 -6.64
CA LEU A 231 70.18 142.39 -5.91
C LEU A 231 71.11 143.23 -5.03
N LEU A 232 72.13 142.62 -4.41
CA LEU A 232 73.20 143.34 -3.69
C LEU A 232 74.03 144.22 -4.63
N LEU A 233 74.38 143.72 -5.81
CA LEU A 233 75.02 144.51 -6.88
C LEU A 233 74.12 145.67 -7.34
N PHE A 234 72.83 145.41 -7.54
CA PHE A 234 71.87 146.43 -7.97
C PHE A 234 71.64 147.50 -6.89
N ASN A 235 71.51 147.11 -5.61
CA ASN A 235 71.44 148.06 -4.48
C ASN A 235 72.75 148.82 -4.28
N GLY A 236 73.90 148.20 -4.55
CA GLY A 236 75.20 148.90 -4.56
C GLY A 236 75.27 149.97 -5.64
N ILE A 237 74.71 149.72 -6.82
CA ILE A 237 74.59 150.69 -7.91
C ILE A 237 73.55 151.78 -7.57
N PHE A 238 72.42 151.40 -6.98
CA PHE A 238 71.37 152.35 -6.56
C PHE A 238 71.84 153.27 -5.44
N SER A 239 72.65 152.77 -4.50
CA SER A 239 73.31 153.57 -3.46
C SER A 239 74.37 154.51 -4.03
N CYS A 240 74.93 154.22 -5.21
CA CYS A 240 75.85 155.12 -5.92
C CYS A 240 75.10 156.27 -6.62
N CYS A 241 73.83 156.06 -6.99
CA CYS A 241 72.99 157.07 -7.66
C CYS A 241 72.17 157.97 -6.71
N PHE A 242 72.12 157.71 -5.39
CA PHE A 242 71.41 158.56 -4.42
C PHE A 242 72.36 159.40 -3.53
N THR A 243 73.50 159.82 -4.10
CA THR A 243 74.44 160.80 -3.52
C THR A 243 74.50 162.11 -4.33
N LEU A 244 73.39 162.48 -4.98
CA LEU A 244 73.16 163.80 -5.59
C LEU A 244 71.68 164.15 -5.56
#